data_AF-A0A967TH09-F1
#
_entry.id   AF-A0A967TH09-F1
#
_cell.length_a   1.000
_cell.length_b   1.000
_cell.length_c   1.000
_cell.angle_alpha   90.00
_cell.angle_beta   90.00
_cell.angle_gamma   90.00
#
_symmetry.space_group_name_H-M   'P 1'
#
loop_
_entity.id
_entity.type
_entity.pdbx_description
1 polymer ?
#
loop_
_entity_poly.entity_id
_entity_poly.type
_entity_poly.pdbx_seq_one_letter_code
_entity_poly.pdbx_strand_id
1 'polypeptide(L)'
;DFQVLDFEKINTKSKFDLIFAVEAFCHANDPTSLIRRLSQMLRKGGRLIIFDGFVKDKAQPLTDENEMLAYKLLCWGFALKGFAKLRAVQRSAQRFGFTLERLMD
;
A
#
# COMPACT_ATOMS: atom_id res chain seq x y z
N ASP A 1 -1.92 25.44 -4.03
CA ASP A 1 -1.84 24.78 -5.35
C ASP A 1 -1.91 23.28 -5.21
N PHE A 2 -2.67 22.62 -6.09
CA PHE A 2 -2.77 21.15 -6.15
C PHE A 2 -1.86 20.63 -7.26
N GLN A 3 -1.30 19.43 -7.05
CA GLN A 3 -0.47 18.74 -8.03
C GLN A 3 -1.04 17.34 -8.26
N VAL A 4 -1.05 16.93 -9.53
CA VAL A 4 -1.39 15.56 -9.93
C VAL A 4 -0.09 14.79 -10.15
N LEU A 5 0.03 13.63 -9.52
CA LEU A 5 1.21 12.77 -9.61
C LEU A 5 0.77 11.32 -9.86
N ASP A 6 1.56 10.61 -10.66
CA ASP A 6 1.44 9.17 -10.89
C ASP A 6 2.47 8.44 -10.01
N PHE A 7 2.03 7.48 -9.21
CA PHE A 7 2.87 6.69 -8.30
C PHE A 7 4.03 5.96 -8.98
N GLU A 8 3.88 5.63 -10.26
CA GLU A 8 4.93 4.96 -11.02
C GLU A 8 5.94 5.93 -11.64
N LYS A 9 5.58 7.21 -11.75
CA LYS A 9 6.36 8.24 -12.43
C LYS A 9 6.65 9.45 -11.55
N ILE A 10 6.63 9.28 -10.22
CA ILE A 10 6.91 10.38 -9.30
C ILE A 10 8.32 10.93 -9.57
N ASN A 11 8.39 12.20 -9.95
CA ASN A 11 9.63 12.93 -10.16
C ASN A 11 9.57 14.31 -9.49
N THR A 12 9.39 14.32 -8.17
CA THR A 12 9.44 15.55 -7.37
C THR A 12 10.66 15.54 -6.45
N LYS A 13 11.29 16.72 -6.30
CA LYS A 13 12.36 16.94 -5.31
C LYS A 13 11.82 17.37 -3.95
N SER A 14 10.51 17.65 -3.86
CA SER A 14 9.85 18.07 -2.63
C SER A 14 9.99 17.02 -1.53
N LYS A 15 10.11 17.49 -0.29
CA LYS A 15 10.14 16.64 0.91
C LYS A 15 8.96 16.96 1.80
N PHE A 16 8.33 15.92 2.32
CA PHE A 16 7.12 16.01 3.14
C PHE A 16 7.40 15.49 4.55
N ASP A 17 6.74 16.06 5.54
CA ASP A 17 6.72 15.52 6.90
C ASP A 17 5.73 14.36 7.04
N LEU A 18 4.68 14.39 6.21
CA LEU A 18 3.58 13.43 6.24
C LEU A 18 3.10 13.11 4.84
N ILE A 19 2.89 11.82 4.57
CA ILE A 19 2.24 11.33 3.34
C ILE A 19 1.07 10.44 3.74
N PHE A 20 -0.08 10.69 3.15
CA PHE A 20 -1.26 9.83 3.25
C PHE A 20 -1.48 9.11 1.92
N ALA A 21 -1.63 7.80 1.96
CA ALA A 21 -2.16 7.00 0.88
C ALA A 21 -3.55 6.50 1.30
N VAL A 22 -4.60 6.99 0.65
CA VAL A 22 -6.00 6.71 1.01
C VAL A 22 -6.64 5.98 -0.17
N GLU A 23 -6.97 4.70 0.01
CA GLU A 23 -7.61 3.83 -0.99
C GLU A 23 -6.94 3.91 -2.37
N ALA A 24 -5.61 3.99 -2.37
CA ALA A 24 -4.82 4.21 -3.58
C ALA A 24 -3.55 3.35 -3.64
N PHE A 25 -3.09 2.85 -2.49
CA PHE A 25 -1.86 2.06 -2.41
C PHE A 25 -2.03 0.68 -3.06
N CYS A 26 -3.23 0.10 -2.98
CA CYS A 26 -3.57 -1.18 -3.61
C CYS A 26 -3.39 -1.18 -5.14
N HIS A 27 -3.43 -0.02 -5.80
CA HIS A 27 -3.22 0.11 -7.24
C HIS A 27 -1.74 0.19 -7.65
N ALA A 28 -0.81 0.15 -6.70
CA ALA A 28 0.62 0.12 -7.02
C ALA A 28 0.97 -1.17 -7.80
N ASN A 29 1.70 -1.02 -8.90
CA ASN A 29 2.16 -2.20 -9.66
C ASN A 29 3.16 -3.02 -8.84
N ASP A 30 4.03 -2.32 -8.10
CA ASP A 30 4.92 -2.90 -7.10
C ASP A 30 4.86 -2.08 -5.81
N PRO A 31 4.13 -2.56 -4.78
CA PRO A 31 4.07 -1.93 -3.46
C PRO A 31 5.44 -1.65 -2.85
N THR A 32 6.43 -2.50 -3.09
CA THR A 32 7.79 -2.35 -2.53
C THR A 32 8.50 -1.17 -3.17
N SER A 33 8.46 -1.06 -4.51
CA SER A 33 9.02 0.10 -5.22
C SER A 33 8.30 1.40 -4.84
N LEU A 34 6.98 1.38 -4.68
CA LEU A 34 6.24 2.55 -4.23
C LEU A 34 6.69 3.00 -2.83
N ILE A 35 6.76 2.09 -1.85
CA ILE A 35 7.25 2.40 -0.50
C ILE A 35 8.65 3.03 -0.54
N ARG A 36 9.56 2.50 -1.38
CA ARG A 36 10.90 3.07 -1.57
C ARG A 36 10.85 4.51 -2.09
N ARG A 37 9.98 4.81 -3.05
CA ARG A 37 9.83 6.18 -3.58
C ARG A 37 9.25 7.12 -2.52
N LEU A 38 8.23 6.67 -1.79
CA LEU A 38 7.61 7.44 -0.72
C LEU A 38 8.60 7.72 0.43
N SER A 39 9.45 6.74 0.79
CA SER A 39 10.48 6.95 1.82
C SER A 39 11.50 8.01 1.39
N GLN A 40 11.84 8.07 0.10
CA GLN A 40 12.71 9.11 -0.44
C GLN A 40 12.05 10.49 -0.41
N MET A 41 10.73 10.59 -0.49
CA MET A 41 10.00 11.86 -0.43
C MET A 41 9.76 12.35 0.99
N LEU A 42 9.93 11.51 2.00
CA LEU A 42 9.80 11.94 3.39
C LEU A 42 11.08 12.60 3.89
N ARG A 43 10.91 13.59 4.80
CA ARG A 43 12.00 14.06 5.64
C ARG A 43 12.37 12.98 6.66
N LYS A 44 13.56 13.05 7.24
CA LYS A 44 13.94 12.18 8.37
C LYS A 44 12.92 12.38 9.51
N GLY A 45 12.38 11.28 10.02
CA GLY A 45 11.32 11.31 11.05
C GLY A 45 9.90 11.58 10.51
N GLY A 46 9.74 11.78 9.20
CA GLY A 46 8.44 11.89 8.56
C GLY A 46 7.67 10.57 8.58
N ARG A 47 6.35 10.64 8.39
CA ARG A 47 5.46 9.47 8.51
C ARG A 47 4.73 9.17 7.20
N LEU A 48 4.54 7.88 6.95
CA LEU A 48 3.64 7.36 5.92
C LEU A 48 2.43 6.74 6.60
N ILE A 49 1.24 7.21 6.25
CA ILE A 49 -0.04 6.69 6.76
C ILE A 49 -0.78 6.08 5.57
N ILE A 50 -1.19 4.82 5.70
CA ILE A 50 -1.87 4.09 4.64
C ILE A 50 -3.24 3.64 5.17
N PHE A 51 -4.29 4.05 4.48
CA PHE A 51 -5.66 3.56 4.65
C PHE A 51 -6.01 2.79 3.39
N ASP A 52 -6.01 1.45 3.47
CA ASP A 52 -6.23 0.58 2.32
C ASP A 52 -6.60 -0.85 2.75
N GLY A 53 -7.04 -1.67 1.81
CA GLY A 53 -7.35 -3.08 2.01
C GLY A 53 -6.11 -3.98 1.97
N PHE A 54 -5.98 -4.86 2.97
CA PHE A 54 -4.91 -5.86 3.02
C PHE A 54 -5.42 -7.24 3.43
N VAL A 55 -4.78 -8.28 2.91
CA VAL A 55 -4.97 -9.64 3.41
C VAL A 55 -4.19 -9.78 4.72
N LYS A 56 -4.90 -10.07 5.82
CA LYS A 56 -4.30 -10.35 7.14
C LYS A 56 -3.45 -11.63 7.09
N ASP A 57 -2.40 -11.70 7.90
CA ASP A 57 -1.44 -12.81 7.86
C ASP A 57 -2.02 -14.18 8.19
N LYS A 58 -3.04 -14.21 9.04
CA LYS A 58 -3.74 -15.42 9.48
C LYS A 58 -5.03 -15.67 8.70
N ALA A 59 -5.25 -14.95 7.59
CA ALA A 59 -6.39 -15.22 6.73
C ALA A 59 -6.30 -16.66 6.20
N GLN A 60 -7.37 -17.42 6.37
CA GLN A 60 -7.46 -18.75 5.80
C GLN A 60 -7.57 -18.64 4.27
N PRO A 61 -6.98 -19.59 3.52
CA PRO A 61 -7.24 -19.68 2.09
C PRO A 61 -8.74 -19.86 1.85
N LEU A 62 -9.26 -19.21 0.81
CA LEU A 62 -10.62 -19.47 0.35
C LEU A 62 -10.66 -20.88 -0.25
N THR A 63 -11.52 -21.74 0.30
CA THR A 63 -11.70 -23.11 -0.19
C THR A 63 -13.09 -23.33 -0.79
N ASP A 64 -14.05 -22.47 -0.48
CA ASP A 64 -15.38 -22.50 -1.09
C ASP A 64 -15.39 -21.78 -2.45
N GLU A 65 -16.04 -22.39 -3.44
CA GLU A 65 -16.05 -21.87 -4.81
C GLU A 65 -16.78 -20.53 -4.93
N ASN A 66 -17.85 -20.30 -4.15
CA ASN A 66 -18.57 -19.03 -4.17
C ASN A 66 -17.74 -17.92 -3.53
N GLU A 67 -17.01 -18.21 -2.44
CA GLU A 67 -16.08 -17.26 -1.84
C GLU A 67 -14.96 -16.89 -2.81
N MET A 68 -14.39 -17.86 -3.51
CA MET A 68 -13.37 -17.62 -4.53
C MET A 68 -13.90 -16.76 -5.69
N LEU A 69 -15.12 -17.01 -6.15
CA LEU A 69 -15.78 -16.20 -7.17
C LEU A 69 -16.06 -14.78 -6.66
N ALA A 70 -16.58 -14.64 -5.45
CA ALA A 70 -16.83 -13.34 -4.82
C ALA A 70 -15.54 -12.52 -4.69
N TYR A 71 -14.44 -13.14 -4.27
CA TYR A 71 -13.13 -12.49 -4.22
C TYR A 71 -12.63 -12.04 -5.60
N LYS A 72 -12.83 -12.87 -6.63
CA LYS A 72 -12.48 -12.52 -8.01
C LYS A 72 -13.30 -11.34 -8.51
N LEU A 73 -14.61 -11.30 -8.24
CA LEU A 73 -15.50 -10.20 -8.59
C LEU A 73 -15.16 -8.91 -7.83
N LEU A 74 -14.83 -9.02 -6.54
CA LEU A 74 -14.33 -7.90 -5.74
C LEU A 74 -13.05 -7.32 -6.37
N CYS A 75 -12.05 -8.16 -6.64
CA CYS A 75 -10.81 -7.72 -7.26
C CYS A 75 -11.07 -7.09 -8.63
N TRP A 76 -11.94 -7.68 -9.44
CA TRP A 76 -12.31 -7.11 -10.74
C TRP A 76 -13.00 -5.75 -10.62
N GLY A 77 -13.94 -5.59 -9.68
CA GLY A 77 -14.62 -4.32 -9.42
C GLY A 77 -13.69 -3.20 -8.96
N PHE A 78 -12.60 -3.56 -8.27
CA PHE A 78 -11.53 -2.63 -7.89
C PHE A 78 -10.39 -2.55 -8.91
N ALA A 79 -10.49 -3.22 -10.07
CA ALA A 79 -9.40 -3.33 -11.04
C ALA A 79 -8.06 -3.83 -10.45
N LEU A 80 -8.14 -4.74 -9.49
CA LEU A 80 -7.00 -5.36 -8.81
C LEU A 80 -6.80 -6.80 -9.29
N LYS A 81 -5.55 -7.27 -9.26
CA LYS A 81 -5.23 -8.70 -9.39
C LYS A 81 -5.41 -9.46 -8.08
N GLY A 82 -5.46 -8.73 -6.97
CA GLY A 82 -5.56 -9.24 -5.61
C GLY A 82 -5.02 -8.21 -4.62
N PHE A 83 -5.43 -8.33 -3.36
CA PHE A 83 -4.95 -7.45 -2.30
C PHE A 83 -3.58 -7.88 -1.80
N ALA A 84 -2.75 -6.90 -1.41
CA ALA A 84 -1.44 -7.17 -0.84
C ALA A 84 -1.56 -7.82 0.55
N LYS A 85 -0.63 -8.72 0.88
CA LYS A 85 -0.51 -9.26 2.24
C LYS A 85 0.08 -8.20 3.17
N LEU A 86 -0.55 -7.96 4.32
CA LEU A 86 -0.13 -6.93 5.27
C LEU A 86 1.35 -7.07 5.68
N ARG A 87 1.80 -8.28 6.02
CA ARG A 87 3.21 -8.52 6.40
C ARG A 87 4.20 -8.39 5.27
N ALA A 88 3.78 -8.53 4.01
CA ALA A 88 4.66 -8.22 2.89
C ALA A 88 4.91 -6.71 2.83
N VAL A 89 3.85 -5.91 2.96
CA VAL A 89 3.92 -4.44 3.00
C VAL A 89 4.76 -3.95 4.19
N GLN A 90 4.52 -4.49 5.39
CA GLN A 90 5.30 -4.15 6.59
C GLN A 90 6.79 -4.47 6.44
N ARG A 91 7.14 -5.64 5.90
CA ARG A 91 8.54 -6.00 5.65
C ARG A 91 9.20 -5.09 4.62
N SER A 92 8.49 -4.72 3.55
CA SER A 92 8.97 -3.76 2.56
C SER A 92 9.18 -2.38 3.20
N ALA A 93 8.28 -1.92 4.07
CA ALA A 93 8.46 -0.67 4.81
C ALA A 93 9.69 -0.70 5.73
N GLN A 94 9.85 -1.76 6.51
CA GLN A 94 11.03 -1.94 7.38
C GLN A 94 12.34 -1.94 6.60
N ARG A 95 12.37 -2.59 5.43
CA ARG A 95 13.53 -2.59 4.53
C ARG A 95 13.97 -1.18 4.13
N PHE A 96 13.06 -0.22 4.06
CA PHE A 96 13.35 1.16 3.69
C PHE A 96 13.37 2.13 4.89
N GLY A 97 13.58 1.62 6.10
CA GLY A 97 13.84 2.41 7.29
C GLY A 97 12.60 2.89 8.04
N PHE A 98 11.42 2.38 7.71
CA PHE A 98 10.21 2.65 8.48
C PHE A 98 10.10 1.74 9.71
N THR A 99 9.62 2.30 10.81
CA THR A 99 9.17 1.55 11.98
C THR A 99 7.65 1.63 12.05
N LEU A 100 6.98 0.50 12.29
CA LEU A 100 5.54 0.48 12.48
C LEU A 100 5.19 1.10 13.84
N GLU A 101 4.49 2.23 13.83
CA GLU A 101 4.05 2.91 15.05
C GLU A 101 2.64 2.48 15.48
N ARG A 102 1.73 2.30 14.51
CA ARG A 102 0.35 1.91 14.75
C ARG A 102 -0.18 1.07 13.60
N LEU A 103 -0.92 0.02 13.96
CA LEU A 103 -1.80 -0.72 13.07
C LEU A 103 -3.23 -0.54 13.59
N MET A 104 -4.18 -0.26 12.71
CA MET A 104 -5.61 -0.17 13.03
C MET A 104 -6.28 -1.41 12.44
N ASP A 105 -7.11 -2.07 13.25
CA ASP A 105 -7.80 -3.34 12.91
C ASP A 105 -9.30 -3.15 12.68
#